data_AF-A0A7Y0CR04-F1
#
_entry.id   AF-A0A7Y0CR04-F1
#
_cell.length_a   1.000
_cell.length_b   1.000
_cell.length_c   1.000
_cell.angle_alpha   90.00
_cell.angle_beta   90.00
_cell.angle_gamma   90.00
#
_symmetry.space_group_name_H-M   'P 1'
#
loop_
_entity.id
_entity.type
_entity.pdbx_description
1 polymer ?
#
loop_
_entity_poly.entity_id
_entity_poly.type
_entity_poly.pdbx_seq_one_letter_code
_entity_poly.pdbx_strand_id
1 'polypeptide(L)'
;MISLDDDTAELLTRLQTFTGLSPAQTIQKIFPSHLCELHEYLTWLEGLPPGPSLQRKMGPHLLQSYGPTSLIQDIKRIDPTFVTEGEKLTAGIAVAQQGK
;
A
#
# COMPACT_ATOMS: atom_id res chain seq x y z
N MET A 1 -18.93 -0.56 10.55
CA MET A 1 -18.38 -1.67 11.36
C MET A 1 -17.52 -2.48 10.41
N ILE A 2 -16.22 -2.64 10.67
CA ILE A 2 -15.35 -3.50 9.85
C ILE A 2 -15.58 -4.92 10.34
N SER A 3 -15.99 -5.82 9.45
CA SER A 3 -16.12 -7.24 9.75
C SER A 3 -14.86 -7.96 9.28
N LEU A 4 -14.35 -8.84 10.13
CA LEU A 4 -13.26 -9.76 9.81
C LEU A 4 -13.88 -11.13 9.52
N ASP A 5 -13.27 -11.89 8.63
CA ASP A 5 -13.58 -13.31 8.47
C ASP A 5 -13.10 -14.11 9.71
N ASP A 6 -13.64 -15.31 9.86
CA ASP A 6 -13.39 -16.17 11.03
C ASP A 6 -11.90 -16.53 11.19
N ASP A 7 -11.19 -16.78 10.07
CA ASP A 7 -9.77 -17.12 10.09
C ASP A 7 -8.92 -15.94 10.58
N THR A 8 -9.20 -14.73 10.08
CA THR A 8 -8.54 -13.50 10.52
C THR A 8 -8.83 -13.22 12.00
N ALA A 9 -10.06 -13.43 12.45
CA ALA A 9 -10.44 -13.23 13.85
C ALA A 9 -9.73 -14.23 14.79
N GLU A 10 -9.62 -15.51 14.39
CA GLU A 10 -8.88 -16.53 15.13
C GLU A 10 -7.40 -16.14 15.25
N LEU A 11 -6.76 -15.76 14.14
CA LEU A 11 -5.36 -15.38 14.11
C LEU A 11 -5.06 -14.23 15.08
N LEU A 12 -5.85 -13.16 15.03
CA LEU A 12 -5.67 -12.00 15.91
C LEU A 12 -5.89 -12.36 17.39
N THR A 13 -6.86 -13.23 17.67
CA THR A 13 -7.11 -13.72 19.03
C THR A 13 -5.93 -14.54 19.55
N ARG A 14 -5.33 -15.38 18.72
CA ARG A 14 -4.12 -16.14 19.09
C ARG A 14 -2.92 -15.23 19.32
N LEU A 15 -2.74 -14.20 18.48
CA LEU A 15 -1.67 -13.20 18.66
C LEU A 15 -1.80 -12.45 19.99
N GLN A 16 -3.02 -12.21 20.47
CA GLN A 16 -3.25 -11.59 21.77
C GLN A 16 -2.65 -12.42 22.91
N THR A 17 -2.74 -13.75 22.86
CA THR A 17 -2.16 -14.63 23.89
C THR A 17 -0.65 -14.47 24.03
N PHE A 18 0.07 -14.18 22.93
CA PHE A 18 1.53 -14.04 22.93
C PHE A 18 2.00 -12.60 23.13
N THR A 19 1.25 -11.62 22.64
CA THR A 19 1.69 -10.20 22.60
C THR A 19 1.01 -9.32 23.64
N GLY A 20 -0.12 -9.77 24.21
CA GLY A 20 -0.98 -8.97 25.08
C GLY A 20 -1.78 -7.87 24.34
N LEU A 21 -1.59 -7.73 23.02
CA LEU A 21 -2.31 -6.74 22.21
C LEU A 21 -3.68 -7.29 21.81
N SER A 22 -4.72 -6.50 22.00
CA SER A 22 -6.05 -6.87 21.48
C SER A 22 -6.05 -6.92 19.95
N PRO A 23 -7.01 -7.63 19.32
CA PRO A 23 -7.19 -7.59 17.87
C PRO A 23 -7.25 -6.16 17.31
N ALA A 24 -7.99 -5.27 17.99
CA ALA A 24 -8.10 -3.86 17.60
C ALA A 24 -6.75 -3.12 17.67
N GLN A 25 -5.95 -3.34 18.73
CA GLN A 25 -4.63 -2.74 18.85
C GLN A 25 -3.64 -3.27 17.80
N THR A 26 -3.74 -4.56 17.47
CA THR A 26 -2.94 -5.19 16.43
C THR A 26 -3.25 -4.57 15.07
N ILE A 27 -4.53 -4.43 14.71
CA ILE A 27 -4.97 -3.75 13.49
C ILE A 27 -4.50 -2.29 13.49
N GLN A 28 -4.64 -1.57 14.60
CA GLN A 28 -4.18 -0.18 14.72
C GLN A 28 -2.66 -0.02 14.60
N LYS A 29 -1.88 -1.08 14.81
CA LYS A 29 -0.43 -1.05 14.59
C LYS A 29 -0.05 -1.40 13.15
N ILE A 30 -0.69 -2.41 12.57
CA ILE A 30 -0.39 -2.90 11.22
C ILE A 30 -0.97 -1.96 10.16
N PHE A 31 -2.23 -1.53 10.30
CA PHE A 31 -2.88 -0.75 9.26
C PHE A 31 -2.12 0.56 8.93
N PRO A 32 -1.64 1.35 9.90
CA PRO A 32 -0.85 2.55 9.61
C PRO A 32 0.46 2.28 8.86
N SER A 33 1.09 1.10 9.00
CA SER A 33 2.32 0.80 8.25
C SER A 33 2.09 0.68 6.74
N HIS A 34 0.84 0.52 6.32
CA HIS A 34 0.46 0.43 4.91
C HIS A 34 -0.17 1.71 4.35
N LEU A 35 -0.43 2.72 5.19
CA LEU A 35 -1.09 3.96 4.74
C LEU A 35 -0.31 4.69 3.65
N CYS A 36 1.02 4.77 3.77
CA CYS A 36 1.84 5.43 2.75
C CYS A 36 1.69 4.74 1.38
N GLU A 37 1.72 3.41 1.34
CA GLU A 37 1.56 2.65 0.11
C GLU A 37 0.12 2.75 -0.45
N LEU A 38 -0.89 2.79 0.42
CA LEU A 38 -2.28 3.04 0.02
C LEU A 38 -2.49 4.45 -0.56
N HIS A 39 -1.83 5.46 0.00
CA HIS A 39 -1.85 6.82 -0.53
C HIS A 39 -1.24 6.88 -1.92
N GLU A 40 -0.07 6.29 -2.13
CA GLU A 40 0.59 6.23 -3.44
C GLU A 40 -0.28 5.49 -4.47
N TYR A 41 -0.88 4.37 -4.08
CA TYR A 41 -1.81 3.62 -4.93
C TYR A 41 -3.03 4.45 -5.32
N LEU A 42 -3.65 5.16 -4.37
CA LEU A 42 -4.80 6.01 -4.63
C LEU A 42 -4.43 7.18 -5.56
N THR A 43 -3.32 7.86 -5.29
CA THR A 43 -2.80 8.94 -6.14
C THR A 43 -2.51 8.45 -7.56
N TRP A 44 -1.93 7.26 -7.71
CA TRP A 44 -1.71 6.64 -9.01
C TRP A 44 -3.03 6.39 -9.76
N LEU A 45 -4.03 5.80 -9.10
CA LEU A 45 -5.34 5.54 -9.69
C LEU A 45 -6.05 6.84 -10.13
N GLU A 46 -6.03 7.87 -9.29
CA GLU A 46 -6.64 9.18 -9.57
C GLU A 46 -5.95 9.90 -10.72
N GLY A 47 -4.65 9.69 -10.90
CA GLY A 47 -3.86 10.26 -11.99
C GLY A 47 -4.02 9.56 -13.36
N LEU A 48 -4.72 8.42 -13.43
CA LEU A 48 -4.85 7.68 -14.69
C LEU A 48 -5.69 8.44 -15.73
N PRO A 49 -5.21 8.58 -16.98
CA PRO A 49 -5.95 9.27 -18.03
C PRO A 49 -7.32 8.61 -18.29
N PRO A 50 -8.32 9.37 -18.73
CA PRO A 50 -9.63 8.82 -19.08
C PRO A 50 -9.51 7.90 -20.31
N GLY A 51 -10.33 6.85 -20.34
CA GLY A 51 -10.38 5.87 -21.44
C GLY A 51 -9.94 4.46 -21.03
N PRO A 52 -10.09 3.47 -21.92
CA PRO A 52 -9.66 2.10 -21.65
C PRO A 52 -8.14 2.00 -21.67
N SER A 53 -7.55 1.51 -20.57
CA SER A 53 -6.13 1.20 -20.46
C SER A 53 -5.91 -0.05 -19.61
N LEU A 54 -4.75 -0.68 -19.77
CA LEU A 54 -4.37 -1.82 -18.92
C LEU A 54 -4.35 -1.40 -17.44
N GLN A 55 -3.84 -0.21 -17.15
CA GLN A 55 -3.78 0.38 -15.81
C GLN A 55 -5.17 0.53 -15.19
N ARG A 56 -6.15 1.06 -15.94
CA ARG A 56 -7.53 1.21 -15.45
C ARG A 56 -8.23 -0.14 -15.27
N LYS A 57 -7.89 -1.13 -16.09
CA LYS A 57 -8.44 -2.49 -15.98
C LYS A 57 -7.85 -3.23 -14.79
N MET A 58 -6.54 -3.18 -14.61
CA MET A 58 -5.81 -3.98 -13.61
C MET A 58 -5.68 -3.29 -12.26
N GLY A 59 -5.64 -1.96 -12.23
CA GLY A 59 -5.42 -1.16 -11.03
C GLY A 59 -6.31 -1.57 -9.86
N PRO A 60 -7.65 -1.63 -10.00
CA PRO A 60 -8.55 -2.05 -8.91
C PRO A 60 -8.26 -3.45 -8.36
N HIS A 61 -7.72 -4.36 -9.18
CA HIS A 61 -7.41 -5.72 -8.77
C HIS A 61 -6.12 -5.82 -7.95
N LEU A 62 -5.24 -4.81 -8.01
CA LEU A 62 -3.99 -4.81 -7.24
C LEU A 62 -4.24 -4.81 -5.73
N LEU A 63 -5.24 -4.04 -5.28
CA LEU A 63 -5.62 -4.04 -3.87
C LEU A 63 -6.28 -5.36 -3.44
N GLN A 64 -6.92 -6.06 -4.37
CA GLN A 64 -7.54 -7.36 -4.09
C GLN A 64 -6.50 -8.48 -3.93
N SER A 65 -5.34 -8.35 -4.57
CA SER A 65 -4.19 -9.26 -4.43
C SER A 65 -3.15 -8.78 -3.41
N TYR A 66 -3.44 -7.72 -2.65
CA TYR A 66 -2.49 -7.12 -1.71
C TYR A 66 -2.19 -8.07 -0.54
N GLY A 67 -0.90 -8.28 -0.25
CA GLY A 67 -0.45 -9.12 0.86
C GLY A 67 0.87 -9.82 0.57
N PRO A 68 0.92 -10.84 -0.33
CA PRO A 68 2.17 -11.51 -0.69
C PRO A 68 3.18 -10.60 -1.41
N THR A 69 2.69 -9.55 -2.07
CA THR A 69 3.47 -8.49 -2.75
C THR A 69 3.00 -7.11 -2.28
N SER A 70 3.89 -6.12 -2.43
CA SER A 70 3.58 -4.72 -2.15
C SER A 70 2.82 -4.07 -3.32
N LEU A 71 1.87 -3.16 -3.07
CA LEU A 71 1.14 -2.44 -4.13
C LEU A 71 2.09 -1.68 -5.05
N ILE A 72 3.14 -1.05 -4.51
CA ILE A 72 4.12 -0.32 -5.31
C ILE A 72 4.82 -1.26 -6.31
N GLN A 73 5.17 -2.48 -5.89
CA GLN A 73 5.76 -3.46 -6.81
C GLN A 73 4.79 -3.85 -7.92
N ASP A 74 3.51 -4.04 -7.60
CA ASP A 74 2.49 -4.40 -8.58
C ASP A 74 2.15 -3.25 -9.53
N ILE A 75 2.10 -2.01 -9.03
CA ILE A 75 1.97 -0.82 -9.87
C ILE A 75 3.14 -0.76 -10.85
N LYS A 76 4.38 -0.90 -10.37
CA LYS A 76 5.59 -0.84 -11.23
C LYS A 76 5.66 -1.96 -12.26
N ARG A 77 5.05 -3.11 -12.01
CA ARG A 77 4.93 -4.20 -13.02
C ARG A 77 4.04 -3.79 -14.19
N ILE A 78 3.00 -3.00 -13.94
CA ILE A 78 2.00 -2.60 -14.94
C ILE A 78 2.35 -1.23 -15.56
N ASP A 79 2.96 -0.36 -14.77
CA ASP A 79 3.43 0.97 -15.14
C ASP A 79 4.87 1.16 -14.65
N PRO A 80 5.87 0.69 -15.41
CA PRO A 80 7.28 0.83 -15.05
C PRO A 80 7.78 2.27 -14.97
N THR A 81 6.99 3.23 -15.47
CA THR A 81 7.32 4.66 -15.44
C THR A 81 6.86 5.35 -14.17
N PHE A 82 6.07 4.67 -13.34
CA PHE A 82 5.60 5.19 -12.07
C PHE A 82 6.76 5.38 -11.08
N VAL A 83 6.84 6.61 -10.54
CA VAL A 83 7.79 7.01 -9.50
C VAL A 83 6.96 7.50 -8.32
N THR A 84 7.20 6.93 -7.13
CA THR A 84 6.46 7.32 -5.92
C THR A 84 6.82 8.73 -5.47
N GLU A 85 5.96 9.40 -4.71
CA GLU A 85 6.30 10.70 -4.12
C GLU A 85 7.52 10.61 -3.19
N GLY A 86 7.66 9.50 -2.46
CA GLY A 86 8.86 9.23 -1.65
C GLY A 86 10.16 9.15 -2.48
N GLU A 87 10.10 8.56 -3.68
CA GLU A 87 11.23 8.49 -4.61
C GLU A 87 11.55 9.87 -5.20
N LYS A 88 10.52 10.64 -5.58
CA LYS A 88 10.68 12.03 -6.07
C LYS A 88 11.34 12.92 -5.02
N LEU A 89 10.90 12.81 -3.77
CA LEU A 89 11.46 13.57 -2.65
C LEU A 89 12.94 13.23 -2.44
N THR A 90 13.27 11.93 -2.40
CA THR A 90 14.64 11.45 -2.21
C THR A 90 15.57 11.93 -3.33
N ALA A 91 15.11 11.84 -4.59
CA ALA A 91 15.86 12.33 -5.74
C ALA A 91 16.08 13.85 -5.68
N GLY A 92 15.05 14.63 -5.30
CA GLY A 92 15.15 16.08 -5.14
C GLY A 92 16.17 16.50 -4.07
N ILE A 93 16.21 15.78 -2.94
CA ILE A 93 17.21 16.01 -1.88
C ILE A 93 18.63 15.73 -2.37
N ALA A 94 18.83 14.63 -3.10
CA ALA A 94 20.15 14.27 -3.63
C ALA A 94 20.70 15.32 -4.61
N VAL A 95 19.85 15.87 -5.49
CA VAL A 95 20.23 16.95 -6.42
C VAL A 95 20.59 18.23 -5.67
N ALA A 96 19.84 18.58 -4.61
CA ALA A 96 20.11 19.77 -3.81
C ALA A 96 21.43 19.69 -3.02
N GLN A 97 21.94 18.48 -2.73
CA GLN A 97 23.20 18.26 -2.03
C GLN A 97 24.43 18.27 -2.97
N GLN A 98 24.26 17.95 -4.25
CA GLN A 98 25.35 17.97 -5.25
C GLN A 98 25.63 19.36 -5.84
N GLY A 99 24.72 20.32 -5.64
CA GLY A 99 24.87 21.71 -6.07
C GLY A 99 25.52 22.64 -5.02
N LYS A 100 26.13 22.09 -3.96
CA LYS A 100 26.90 22.81 -2.93
C LYS A 100 28.37 22.38 -3.00
#